data_AF-A0A359D4P3-F1
#
_entry.id   AF-A0A359D4P3-F1
#
_cell.length_a   1.000
_cell.length_b   1.000
_cell.length_c   1.000
_cell.angle_alpha   90.00
_cell.angle_beta   90.00
_cell.angle_gamma   90.00
#
_symmetry.space_group_name_H-M   'P 1'
#
loop_
_entity.id
_entity.type
_entity.pdbx_description
1 polymer ?
#
loop_
_entity_poly.entity_id
_entity_poly.type
_entity_poly.pdbx_seq_one_letter_code
_entity_poly.pdbx_strand_id
1 'polypeptide(L)'
;LLDEPLAPILQALHQVLAPGGRLLIQTVHPWRACNDAAYRDGWRVETFAGFGEGFAEPMPWFFRTLESWLGLLGESGWRLQWLQEPLHPESEQPVSLLLLLSADAR
;
A
#
# COMPACT_ATOMS: atom_id res chain seq x y z
N LEU A 1 2.84 13.86 8.64
CA LEU A 1 1.91 12.72 8.49
C LEU A 1 2.24 11.86 7.27
N LEU A 2 2.41 12.42 6.06
CA LEU A 2 2.76 11.61 4.87
C LEU A 2 4.26 11.58 4.55
N ASP A 3 5.04 12.51 5.12
CA ASP A 3 6.52 12.52 5.07
C ASP A 3 7.16 11.50 6.04
N GLU A 4 6.36 10.85 6.89
CA GLU A 4 6.89 9.92 7.87
C GLU A 4 7.36 8.63 7.18
N PRO A 5 8.61 8.19 7.43
CA PRO A 5 9.09 6.93 6.90
C PRO A 5 8.20 5.80 7.41
N LEU A 6 7.63 5.03 6.49
CA LEU A 6 6.68 3.96 6.81
C LEU A 6 7.36 2.79 7.57
N ALA A 7 8.68 2.64 7.45
CA ALA A 7 9.45 1.57 8.11
C ALA A 7 9.32 1.57 9.65
N PRO A 8 9.56 2.68 10.38
CA PRO A 8 9.30 2.75 11.82
C PRO A 8 7.89 2.33 12.24
N ILE A 9 6.86 2.71 11.47
CA ILE A 9 5.47 2.33 11.76
C ILE A 9 5.30 0.81 11.58
N LEU A 10 5.77 0.26 10.47
CA LEU A 10 5.76 -1.18 10.21
C LEU A 10 6.52 -1.97 11.28
N GLN A 11 7.63 -1.42 11.79
CA GLN A 11 8.41 -2.03 12.86
C GLN A 11 7.70 -1.96 14.22
N ALA A 12 7.04 -0.85 14.52
CA ALA A 12 6.26 -0.68 15.75
C ALA A 12 5.05 -1.63 15.79
N LEU A 13 4.47 -1.97 14.64
CA LEU A 13 3.36 -2.92 14.55
C LEU A 13 3.71 -4.32 15.10
N HIS A 14 4.99 -4.74 15.06
CA HIS A 14 5.42 -6.00 15.69
C HIS A 14 5.18 -6.01 17.20
N GLN A 15 5.21 -4.86 17.86
CA GLN A 15 5.11 -4.75 19.33
C GLN A 15 3.67 -4.84 19.84
N VAL A 16 2.69 -4.62 18.95
CA VAL A 16 1.26 -4.62 19.31
C VAL A 16 0.52 -5.86 18.81
N LEU A 17 1.19 -6.74 18.06
CA LEU A 17 0.60 -8.00 17.63
C LEU A 17 0.54 -9.02 18.78
N ALA A 18 -0.60 -9.68 18.92
CA ALA A 18 -0.70 -10.89 19.70
C ALA A 18 0.17 -12.01 19.11
N PRO A 19 0.58 -13.02 19.91
CA PRO A 19 1.31 -14.18 19.39
C PRO A 19 0.57 -14.83 18.21
N GLY A 20 1.27 -15.03 17.09
CA GLY A 20 0.69 -15.56 15.86
C GLY A 20 -0.18 -14.56 15.07
N GLY A 21 -0.20 -13.29 15.46
CA GLY A 21 -0.87 -12.22 14.73
C GLY A 21 -0.37 -12.04 13.30
N ARG A 22 -1.16 -11.34 12.49
CA ARG A 22 -0.88 -11.05 11.08
C ARG A 22 -1.21 -9.59 10.79
N LEU A 23 -0.53 -9.03 9.79
CA LEU A 23 -0.82 -7.73 9.24
C LEU A 23 -1.47 -7.91 7.85
N LEU A 24 -2.66 -7.35 7.66
CA LEU A 24 -3.33 -7.29 6.36
C LEU A 24 -3.31 -5.85 5.88
N ILE A 25 -2.71 -5.61 4.71
CA ILE A 25 -2.68 -4.30 4.06
C ILE A 25 -3.53 -4.36 2.80
N GLN A 26 -4.47 -3.43 2.67
CA GLN A 26 -5.13 -3.11 1.41
C GLN A 26 -4.66 -1.74 0.95
N THR A 27 -4.17 -1.64 -0.28
CA THR A 27 -3.72 -0.37 -0.88
C THR A 27 -4.14 -0.26 -2.34
N VAL A 28 -3.99 0.93 -2.92
CA VAL A 28 -4.22 1.15 -4.36
C VAL A 28 -3.27 0.27 -5.17
N HIS A 29 -3.78 -0.35 -6.23
CA HIS A 29 -2.96 -1.25 -7.05
C HIS A 29 -1.86 -0.47 -7.80
N PRO A 30 -0.55 -0.72 -7.59
CA PRO A 30 0.52 0.13 -8.12
C PRO A 30 0.50 0.30 -9.64
N TRP A 31 0.16 -0.75 -10.41
CA TRP A 31 0.07 -0.64 -11.87
C TRP A 31 -1.14 0.18 -12.34
N ARG A 32 -2.22 0.21 -11.56
CA ARG A 32 -3.42 0.99 -11.89
C ARG A 32 -3.29 2.44 -11.47
N ALA A 33 -2.70 2.65 -10.29
CA ALA A 33 -2.44 3.97 -9.75
C ALA A 33 -1.34 4.72 -10.52
N CYS A 34 -0.58 4.01 -11.38
CA CYS A 34 0.44 4.60 -12.24
C CYS A 34 -0.16 5.59 -13.25
N ASN A 35 -1.35 5.27 -13.81
CA ASN A 35 -1.96 5.96 -14.95
C ASN A 35 -0.92 6.29 -16.03
N ASP A 36 -0.86 7.54 -16.51
CA ASP A 36 0.11 8.00 -17.53
C ASP A 36 1.48 8.41 -16.96
N ALA A 37 1.66 8.37 -15.63
CA ALA A 37 2.93 8.73 -15.00
C ALA A 37 3.93 7.56 -15.03
N ALA A 38 5.21 7.85 -14.82
CA ALA A 38 6.25 6.82 -14.75
C ALA A 38 6.03 5.88 -13.54
N TYR A 39 6.30 4.58 -13.75
CA TYR A 39 6.29 3.57 -12.67
C TYR A 39 7.54 3.69 -11.80
N ARG A 40 7.55 4.72 -10.96
CA ARG A 40 8.67 5.08 -10.07
C ARG A 40 8.11 5.71 -8.80
N ASP A 41 8.72 5.36 -7.67
CA ASP A 41 8.42 5.96 -6.38
C ASP A 41 8.48 7.49 -6.42
N GLY A 42 7.55 8.12 -5.71
CA GLY A 42 7.54 9.57 -5.60
C GLY A 42 6.22 10.17 -5.17
N TRP A 43 6.30 11.44 -4.81
CA TRP A 43 5.12 12.24 -4.47
C TRP A 43 4.23 12.45 -5.68
N ARG A 44 2.93 12.26 -5.45
CA ARG A 44 1.84 12.53 -6.38
C ARG A 44 0.77 13.35 -5.65
N VAL A 45 -0.18 13.90 -6.39
CA VAL A 45 -1.32 14.64 -5.84
C VAL A 45 -2.60 14.00 -6.38
N GLU A 46 -3.48 13.61 -5.47
CA GLU A 46 -4.86 13.25 -5.79
C GLU A 46 -5.72 14.51 -5.71
N THR A 47 -6.51 14.78 -6.74
CA THR A 47 -7.39 15.96 -6.82
C THR A 47 -8.85 15.60 -6.56
N PHE A 48 -9.17 14.32 -6.46
CA PHE A 48 -10.50 13.77 -6.27
C PHE A 48 -11.51 14.21 -7.34
N ALA A 49 -11.05 14.56 -8.55
CA ALA A 49 -11.91 15.08 -9.61
C ALA A 49 -13.05 14.13 -10.03
N GLY A 50 -12.92 12.82 -9.75
CA GLY A 50 -13.97 11.81 -9.97
C GLY A 50 -14.91 11.58 -8.78
N PHE A 51 -14.63 12.19 -7.63
CA PHE A 51 -15.48 12.18 -6.45
C PHE A 51 -16.40 13.40 -6.55
N GLY A 52 -17.69 13.22 -6.25
CA GLY A 52 -18.68 14.30 -6.39
C GLY A 52 -18.41 15.51 -5.48
N GLU A 53 -19.42 16.37 -5.34
CA GLU A 53 -19.29 17.57 -4.49
C GLU A 53 -18.84 17.21 -3.06
N GLY A 54 -17.80 17.92 -2.57
CA GLY A 54 -17.27 17.77 -1.20
C GLY A 54 -15.83 17.29 -1.09
N PHE A 55 -15.23 16.75 -2.16
CA PHE A 55 -13.82 16.34 -2.18
C PHE A 55 -13.05 17.19 -3.19
N ALA A 56 -12.64 18.40 -2.79
CA ALA A 56 -11.93 19.34 -3.65
C ALA A 56 -10.53 19.70 -3.15
N GLU A 57 -10.18 19.34 -1.91
CA GLU A 57 -8.85 19.61 -1.37
C GLU A 57 -7.83 18.61 -1.93
N PRO A 58 -6.76 19.08 -2.59
CA PRO A 58 -5.75 18.19 -3.13
C PRO A 58 -5.00 17.47 -2.01
N MET A 59 -4.86 16.16 -2.15
CA MET A 59 -4.14 15.32 -1.18
C MET A 59 -2.82 14.85 -1.78
N PRO A 60 -1.67 15.31 -1.27
CA PRO A 60 -0.39 14.70 -1.64
C PRO A 60 -0.38 13.25 -1.14
N TRP A 61 0.28 12.35 -1.87
CA TRP A 61 0.50 10.97 -1.43
C TRP A 61 1.77 10.42 -2.06
N PHE A 62 2.42 9.49 -1.36
CA PHE A 62 3.65 8.88 -1.86
C PHE A 62 3.34 7.58 -2.60
N PHE A 63 3.49 7.60 -3.91
CA PHE A 63 3.39 6.40 -4.74
C PHE A 63 4.59 5.49 -4.49
N ARG A 64 4.33 4.19 -4.32
CA ARG A 64 5.36 3.13 -4.31
C ARG A 64 5.04 2.09 -5.36
N THR A 65 6.09 1.64 -6.04
CA THR A 65 6.04 0.44 -6.88
C THR A 65 5.80 -0.81 -6.03
N LEU A 66 5.43 -1.92 -6.68
CA LEU A 66 5.29 -3.22 -6.01
C LEU A 66 6.63 -3.67 -5.41
N GLU A 67 7.73 -3.48 -6.14
CA GLU A 67 9.09 -3.75 -5.66
C GLU A 67 9.38 -3.01 -4.36
N SER A 68 9.13 -1.69 -4.33
CA SER A 68 9.35 -0.87 -3.14
C SER A 68 8.46 -1.27 -1.97
N TRP A 69 7.21 -1.67 -2.21
CA TRP A 69 6.35 -2.23 -1.17
C TRP A 69 6.94 -3.51 -0.58
N LEU A 70 7.34 -4.47 -1.41
CA LEU A 70 7.87 -5.76 -0.95
C LEU A 70 9.22 -5.60 -0.24
N GLY A 71 10.10 -4.74 -0.76
CA GLY A 71 11.38 -4.41 -0.14
C GLY A 71 11.19 -3.79 1.24
N LEU A 72 10.35 -2.77 1.35
CA LEU A 72 10.04 -2.10 2.62
C LEU A 72 9.49 -3.08 3.67
N LEU A 73 8.59 -3.97 3.26
CA LEU A 73 8.00 -4.97 4.16
C LEU A 73 9.06 -5.96 4.67
N GLY A 74 9.90 -6.48 3.77
CA GLY A 74 10.99 -7.39 4.14
C GLY A 74 12.02 -6.73 5.05
N GLU A 75 12.48 -5.53 4.73
CA GLU A 75 13.40 -4.74 5.56
C GLU A 75 12.82 -4.39 6.95
N SER A 76 11.48 -4.35 7.04
CA SER A 76 10.77 -4.12 8.30
C SER A 76 10.46 -5.40 9.09
N GLY A 77 10.99 -6.56 8.68
CA GLY A 77 10.81 -7.84 9.38
C GLY A 77 9.45 -8.50 9.17
N TRP A 78 8.77 -8.19 8.06
CA TRP A 78 7.53 -8.83 7.67
C TRP A 78 7.77 -9.81 6.53
N ARG A 79 7.16 -10.99 6.65
CA ARG A 79 7.15 -12.01 5.60
C ARG A 79 5.80 -12.08 4.91
N LEU A 80 5.80 -11.91 3.60
CA LEU A 80 4.63 -12.09 2.76
C LEU A 80 4.15 -13.54 2.81
N GLN A 81 2.88 -13.72 3.17
CA GLN A 81 2.19 -15.01 3.20
C GLN A 81 1.40 -15.23 1.91
N TRP A 82 0.68 -14.20 1.47
CA TRP A 82 0.05 -14.19 0.16
C TRP A 82 -0.16 -12.76 -0.32
N LEU A 83 -0.32 -12.64 -1.65
CA LEU A 83 -0.69 -11.43 -2.36
C LEU A 83 -1.93 -11.73 -3.19
N GLN A 84 -2.90 -10.82 -3.19
CA GLN A 84 -4.07 -10.90 -4.05
C GLN A 84 -4.33 -9.56 -4.73
N GLU A 85 -4.83 -9.63 -5.94
CA GLU A 85 -5.22 -8.49 -6.78
C GLU A 85 -6.72 -8.59 -7.05
N PRO A 86 -7.60 -8.12 -6.13
CA PRO A 86 -9.04 -8.15 -6.35
C PRO A 86 -9.42 -7.45 -7.65
N LEU A 87 -10.23 -8.12 -8.47
CA LEU A 87 -10.65 -7.61 -9.77
C LEU A 87 -12.03 -6.98 -9.69
N HIS A 88 -12.26 -5.92 -10.46
CA HIS A 88 -13.62 -5.45 -10.73
C HIS A 88 -14.38 -6.54 -11.53
N PRO A 89 -15.62 -6.89 -11.16
CA PRO A 89 -16.33 -8.03 -11.75
C PRO A 89 -16.61 -7.87 -13.26
N GLU A 90 -16.73 -6.63 -13.74
CA GLU A 90 -17.06 -6.37 -15.16
C GLU A 90 -15.84 -6.09 -16.03
N SER A 91 -14.85 -5.37 -15.53
CA SER A 91 -13.70 -4.93 -16.33
C SER A 91 -12.50 -5.85 -16.19
N GLU A 92 -12.55 -6.78 -15.23
CA GLU A 92 -11.48 -7.71 -14.86
C GLU A 92 -10.13 -7.00 -14.58
N GLN A 93 -10.20 -5.71 -14.25
CA GLN A 93 -9.03 -4.92 -13.86
C GLN A 93 -8.85 -4.98 -12.35
N PRO A 94 -7.60 -5.03 -11.85
CA PRO A 94 -7.35 -4.97 -10.41
C PRO A 94 -7.83 -3.62 -9.86
N VAL A 95 -8.51 -3.65 -8.72
CA VAL A 95 -8.99 -2.45 -8.02
C VAL A 95 -8.18 -2.14 -6.76
N SER A 96 -7.45 -3.12 -6.25
CA SER A 96 -6.57 -2.96 -5.09
C SER A 96 -5.46 -4.01 -5.10
N LEU A 97 -4.50 -3.81 -4.20
CA LEU A 97 -3.50 -4.81 -3.82
C LEU A 97 -3.75 -5.20 -2.38
N LEU A 98 -3.89 -6.50 -2.11
CA LEU A 98 -3.97 -7.08 -0.77
C LEU A 98 -2.70 -7.87 -0.45
N LEU A 99 -2.12 -7.60 0.72
CA LEU A 99 -0.92 -8.27 1.22
C LEU A 99 -1.20 -8.81 2.63
N LEU A 100 -1.14 -10.12 2.81
CA LEU A 100 -1.13 -10.73 4.15
C LEU A 100 0.30 -11.03 4.56
N LEU A 101 0.66 -10.57 5.75
CA LEU A 101 2.01 -10.62 6.28
C LEU A 101 2.03 -11.30 7.65
N SER A 102 3.07 -12.08 7.91
CA SER A 102 3.41 -12.54 9.26
C SER A 102 4.63 -11.79 9.75
N ALA A 103 4.70 -11.53 11.06
CA ALA A 103 5.95 -11.15 11.67
C ALA A 103 6.97 -12.29 11.52
N ASP A 104 8.21 -11.97 11.17
CA ASP A 104 9.28 -12.95 11.25
C ASP A 104 9.49 -13.34 12.72
N ALA A 105 9.63 -14.64 12.97
CA ALA A 105 10.06 -15.12 14.27
C ALA A 105 11.51 -14.63 14.47
N ARG A 106 11.69 -13.65 15.36
CA ARG A 106 13.03 -13.31 15.86
C ARG A 106 13.61 -14.47 16.67
#